data_AF-A0A2D6SY37-F1
#
_entry.id   AF-A0A2D6SY37-F1
#
_cell.length_a   1.000
_cell.length_b   1.000
_cell.length_c   1.000
_cell.angle_alpha   90.00
_cell.angle_beta   90.00
_cell.angle_gamma   90.00
#
_symmetry.space_group_name_H-M   'P 1'
#
loop_
_entity.id
_entity.type
_entity.pdbx_description
1 polymer ?
#
loop_
_entity_poly.entity_id
_entity_poly.type
_entity_poly.pdbx_seq_one_letter_code
_entity_poly.pdbx_strand_id
1 'polypeptide(L)'
;MSNMKKTIAVLFSAALCLAWEAPSQAGSISVVSDPGTTTFVDGITWFDTTGAQMTGMEVTATFSTGFTQTAFWATTGASSGHVLGTDWSITEASTTRFNNWVVNHSRAGTLDRLLFDGIPGGTVFDRTFGGSDGTPNSASGQDFLPTLGHGPLDLLATYRDVIAVIGDAAVDDVYRFLDINFAATGNSGLASGVTLMYRADTDNTGVDDPPGVVPEPSSLALLGIGSVGLMLAGVRRRRKQTTA
;
A
#
# COMPACT_ATOMS: atom_id res chain seq x y z
N MET A 1 61.35 60.11 37.13
CA MET A 1 61.79 59.56 35.84
C MET A 1 62.47 58.21 36.09
N SER A 2 61.79 57.08 35.84
CA SER A 2 62.42 55.77 35.61
C SER A 2 61.37 54.73 35.18
N ASN A 3 61.34 54.49 33.88
CA ASN A 3 60.94 53.32 33.09
C ASN A 3 60.24 52.13 33.77
N MET A 4 58.94 51.95 33.46
CA MET A 4 58.24 50.67 33.60
C MET A 4 58.18 49.95 32.25
N LYS A 5 58.86 48.80 32.18
CA LYS A 5 58.98 47.92 31.01
C LYS A 5 57.60 47.35 30.64
N LYS A 6 57.21 47.47 29.37
CA LYS A 6 55.98 46.88 28.82
C LYS A 6 56.19 45.38 28.60
N THR A 7 55.52 44.55 29.39
CA THR A 7 55.38 43.11 29.15
C THR A 7 54.18 42.93 28.21
N ILE A 8 54.42 42.49 26.97
CA ILE A 8 53.35 42.09 26.03
C ILE A 8 53.12 40.60 26.24
N ALA A 9 51.97 40.24 26.83
CA ALA A 9 51.48 38.87 26.86
C ALA A 9 50.50 38.71 25.69
N VAL A 10 50.89 37.93 24.69
CA VAL A 10 50.02 37.51 23.59
C VAL A 10 49.18 36.32 24.09
N LEU A 11 47.88 36.53 24.29
CA LEU A 11 46.93 35.46 24.59
C LEU A 11 46.41 34.88 23.27
N PHE A 12 46.83 33.65 22.95
CA PHE A 12 46.16 32.81 21.95
C PHE A 12 44.86 32.27 22.57
N SER A 13 43.71 32.78 22.13
CA SER A 13 42.42 32.13 22.39
C SER A 13 42.14 31.14 21.27
N ALA A 14 42.37 29.86 21.52
CA ALA A 14 41.84 28.78 20.70
C ALA A 14 40.37 28.57 21.08
N ALA A 15 39.45 29.02 20.25
CA ALA A 15 38.03 28.71 20.40
C ALA A 15 37.82 27.23 20.03
N LEU A 16 37.61 26.39 21.04
CA LEU A 16 37.23 25.00 20.87
C LEU A 16 35.73 24.96 20.51
N CYS A 17 35.40 24.86 19.23
CA CYS A 17 34.05 24.56 18.78
C CYS A 17 33.74 23.11 19.13
N LEU A 18 33.13 22.88 20.30
CA LEU A 18 32.44 21.63 20.60
C LEU A 18 31.18 21.59 19.73
N ALA A 19 31.26 20.90 18.59
CA ALA A 19 30.07 20.51 17.85
C ALA A 19 29.28 19.57 18.76
N TRP A 20 28.19 20.09 19.34
CA TRP A 20 27.21 19.27 20.02
C TRP A 20 26.41 18.56 18.92
N GLU A 21 26.84 17.36 18.54
CA GLU A 21 26.00 16.49 17.73
C GLU A 21 24.83 16.05 18.61
N ALA A 22 23.65 16.64 18.37
CA ALA A 22 22.43 16.14 18.97
C ALA A 22 22.24 14.69 18.52
N PRO A 23 21.92 13.75 19.42
CA PRO A 23 21.71 12.36 19.03
C PRO A 23 20.58 12.33 17.98
N SER A 24 20.88 11.76 16.81
CA SER A 24 19.85 11.45 15.83
C SER A 24 18.93 10.40 16.46
N GLN A 25 17.71 10.77 16.84
CA GLN A 25 16.72 9.80 17.27
C GLN A 25 16.33 8.95 16.05
N ALA A 26 16.62 7.65 16.11
CA ALA A 26 16.09 6.70 15.16
C ALA A 26 14.65 6.35 15.58
N GLY A 27 13.72 6.41 14.64
CA GLY A 27 12.36 5.91 14.86
C GLY A 27 12.36 4.40 15.07
N SER A 28 11.36 3.91 15.78
CA SER A 28 11.14 2.48 16.05
C SER A 28 10.11 1.89 15.09
N ILE A 29 10.35 0.66 14.62
CA ILE A 29 9.38 -0.07 13.79
C ILE A 29 8.90 -1.25 14.62
N SER A 30 7.59 -1.29 14.88
CA SER A 30 6.92 -2.38 15.56
C SER A 30 5.96 -3.08 14.60
N VAL A 31 6.11 -4.39 14.48
CA VAL A 31 5.23 -5.25 13.68
C VAL A 31 4.62 -6.27 14.64
N VAL A 32 3.30 -6.28 14.74
CA VAL A 32 2.55 -7.13 15.67
C VAL A 32 1.34 -7.76 14.97
N SER A 33 0.81 -8.83 15.55
CA SER A 33 -0.49 -9.39 15.18
C SER A 33 -1.51 -9.21 16.30
N ASP A 34 -2.76 -9.09 15.90
CA ASP A 34 -3.95 -9.11 16.72
C ASP A 34 -4.97 -10.05 16.06
N PRO A 35 -4.97 -11.36 16.41
CA PRO A 35 -5.82 -12.36 15.73
C PRO A 35 -7.30 -12.04 15.74
N GLY A 36 -7.77 -11.21 16.69
CA GLY A 36 -9.11 -10.63 16.68
C GLY A 36 -10.22 -11.63 16.35
N THR A 37 -10.97 -11.32 15.29
CA THR A 37 -12.03 -12.21 14.76
C THR A 37 -11.50 -13.08 13.62
N THR A 38 -11.72 -14.39 13.69
CA THR A 38 -11.40 -15.28 12.59
C THR A 38 -12.35 -15.09 11.41
N THR A 39 -11.80 -14.82 10.22
CA THR A 39 -12.53 -14.83 8.96
C THR A 39 -12.24 -16.12 8.21
N PHE A 40 -13.28 -16.80 7.74
CA PHE A 40 -13.13 -18.04 6.97
C PHE A 40 -13.19 -17.76 5.47
N VAL A 41 -12.29 -18.40 4.73
CA VAL A 41 -12.20 -18.33 3.27
C VAL A 41 -12.22 -19.73 2.67
N ASP A 42 -12.75 -19.86 1.44
CA ASP A 42 -12.84 -21.18 0.76
C ASP A 42 -11.47 -21.76 0.40
N GLY A 43 -10.45 -20.91 0.26
CA GLY A 43 -9.09 -21.30 -0.05
C GLY A 43 -8.19 -20.09 -0.28
N ILE A 44 -6.88 -20.37 -0.33
CA ILE A 44 -5.83 -19.40 -0.66
C ILE A 44 -5.06 -19.93 -1.89
N THR A 45 -4.69 -19.02 -2.78
CA THR A 45 -3.94 -19.34 -3.99
C THR A 45 -2.43 -19.46 -3.71
N TRP A 46 -1.77 -20.38 -4.38
CA TRP A 46 -0.33 -20.67 -4.19
C TRP A 46 0.63 -19.84 -5.07
N PHE A 47 0.11 -18.93 -5.90
CA PHE A 47 0.93 -18.08 -6.78
C PHE A 47 1.31 -16.77 -6.08
N ASP A 48 2.40 -16.14 -6.53
CA ASP A 48 2.80 -14.82 -6.04
C ASP A 48 1.76 -13.76 -6.47
N THR A 49 1.08 -13.15 -5.51
CA THR A 49 0.12 -12.06 -5.77
C THR A 49 0.82 -10.86 -6.35
N THR A 50 0.19 -10.22 -7.33
CA THR A 50 0.66 -8.97 -7.93
C THR A 50 -0.28 -7.81 -7.65
N GLY A 51 0.21 -6.60 -7.86
CA GLY A 51 -0.59 -5.37 -7.81
C GLY A 51 -1.86 -5.40 -8.66
N ALA A 52 -1.89 -6.20 -9.73
CA ALA A 52 -3.08 -6.32 -10.57
C ALA A 52 -4.21 -7.16 -9.94
N GLN A 53 -3.88 -8.04 -9.00
CA GLN A 53 -4.79 -9.07 -8.45
C GLN A 53 -5.44 -8.66 -7.13
N MET A 54 -5.24 -7.42 -6.67
CA MET A 54 -5.85 -6.89 -5.43
C MET A 54 -7.05 -5.97 -5.69
N THR A 55 -7.59 -5.97 -6.92
CA THR A 55 -8.69 -5.07 -7.29
C THR A 55 -9.90 -5.26 -6.40
N GLY A 56 -10.39 -4.16 -5.84
CA GLY A 56 -11.49 -4.16 -4.88
C GLY A 56 -11.05 -4.09 -3.41
N MET A 57 -9.76 -4.31 -3.10
CA MET A 57 -9.24 -4.12 -1.73
C MET A 57 -9.53 -2.68 -1.28
N GLU A 58 -10.04 -2.54 -0.06
CA GLU A 58 -10.40 -1.24 0.49
C GLU A 58 -9.22 -0.66 1.28
N VAL A 59 -8.93 0.62 1.09
CA VAL A 59 -7.91 1.34 1.84
C VAL A 59 -8.49 2.63 2.41
N THR A 60 -8.40 2.76 3.74
CA THR A 60 -8.82 3.95 4.47
C THR A 60 -7.62 4.71 5.00
N ALA A 61 -7.44 5.94 4.52
CA ALA A 61 -6.45 6.90 5.01
C ALA A 61 -7.05 7.81 6.08
N THR A 62 -6.35 7.97 7.21
CA THR A 62 -6.70 8.92 8.28
C THR A 62 -5.61 9.97 8.41
N PHE A 63 -6.00 11.24 8.45
CA PHE A 63 -5.07 12.38 8.52
C PHE A 63 -5.15 13.06 9.89
N SER A 64 -4.13 13.85 10.25
CA SER A 64 -4.06 14.54 11.55
C SER A 64 -5.16 15.56 11.85
N THR A 65 -5.98 15.89 10.86
CA THR A 65 -7.20 16.69 11.06
C THR A 65 -8.39 15.85 11.55
N GLY A 66 -8.23 14.53 11.67
CA GLY A 66 -9.30 13.56 11.90
C GLY A 66 -10.12 13.22 10.66
N PHE A 67 -9.87 13.88 9.52
CA PHE A 67 -10.50 13.51 8.26
C PHE A 67 -10.05 12.12 7.83
N THR A 68 -11.00 11.33 7.32
CA THR A 68 -10.75 10.02 6.73
C THR A 68 -11.21 10.00 5.28
N GLN A 69 -10.51 9.20 4.46
CA GLN A 69 -10.93 8.91 3.10
C GLN A 69 -10.71 7.44 2.81
N THR A 70 -11.76 6.81 2.29
CA THR A 70 -11.73 5.44 1.81
C THR A 70 -11.67 5.44 0.29
N ALA A 71 -10.79 4.61 -0.26
CA ALA A 71 -10.65 4.39 -1.69
C ALA A 71 -10.38 2.90 -1.96
N PHE A 72 -10.61 2.47 -3.20
CA PHE A 72 -10.52 1.07 -3.58
C PHE A 72 -9.33 0.85 -4.51
N TRP A 73 -8.70 -0.30 -4.36
CA TRP A 73 -7.61 -0.73 -5.20
C TRP A 73 -8.10 -1.03 -6.62
N ALA A 74 -7.33 -0.59 -7.61
CA ALA A 74 -7.65 -0.74 -9.02
C ALA A 74 -6.41 -1.21 -9.80
N THR A 75 -6.61 -2.19 -10.69
CA THR A 75 -5.60 -2.63 -11.66
C THR A 75 -5.25 -1.48 -12.62
N THR A 76 -3.95 -1.27 -12.85
CA THR A 76 -3.42 -0.26 -13.78
C THR A 76 -2.61 -0.85 -14.93
N GLY A 77 -2.19 -2.10 -14.80
CA GLY A 77 -1.38 -2.82 -15.77
C GLY A 77 -1.44 -4.32 -15.51
N ALA A 78 -0.70 -5.09 -16.30
CA ALA A 78 -0.74 -6.56 -16.24
C ALA A 78 -0.34 -7.14 -14.88
N SER A 79 0.52 -6.44 -14.13
CA SER A 79 0.99 -6.85 -12.80
C SER A 79 1.02 -5.67 -11.82
N SER A 80 0.29 -4.60 -12.09
CA SER A 80 0.34 -3.38 -11.28
C SER A 80 -1.05 -2.86 -10.94
N GLY A 81 -1.15 -2.22 -9.78
CA GLY A 81 -2.36 -1.58 -9.31
C GLY A 81 -2.07 -0.40 -8.41
N HIS A 82 -3.13 0.33 -8.08
CA HIS A 82 -3.03 1.47 -7.18
C HIS A 82 -4.28 1.70 -6.36
N VAL A 83 -4.15 2.60 -5.41
CA VAL A 83 -5.24 3.38 -4.81
C VAL A 83 -4.96 4.85 -5.05
N LEU A 84 -5.97 5.59 -5.48
CA LEU A 84 -5.91 7.05 -5.61
C LEU A 84 -6.93 7.69 -4.67
N GLY A 85 -6.45 8.54 -3.77
CA GLY A 85 -7.27 9.43 -2.98
C GLY A 85 -6.98 10.90 -3.31
N THR A 86 -7.50 11.80 -2.50
CA THR A 86 -7.26 13.24 -2.66
C THR A 86 -5.94 13.60 -2.00
N ASP A 87 -4.93 13.89 -2.83
CA ASP A 87 -3.56 14.23 -2.42
C ASP A 87 -2.77 13.09 -1.75
N TRP A 88 -3.20 11.83 -1.93
CA TRP A 88 -2.44 10.65 -1.57
C TRP A 88 -2.69 9.51 -2.55
N SER A 89 -1.74 8.58 -2.63
CA SER A 89 -1.84 7.39 -3.48
C SER A 89 -1.01 6.26 -2.92
N ILE A 90 -1.38 5.03 -3.26
CA ILE A 90 -0.58 3.84 -3.01
C ILE A 90 -0.43 3.09 -4.32
N THR A 91 0.77 2.61 -4.65
CA THR A 91 0.99 1.78 -5.83
C THR A 91 1.78 0.53 -5.46
N GLU A 92 1.47 -0.58 -6.12
CA GLU A 92 2.26 -1.80 -6.09
C GLU A 92 2.37 -2.32 -7.53
N ALA A 93 3.56 -2.81 -7.88
CA ALA A 93 3.82 -3.35 -9.20
C ALA A 93 4.74 -4.57 -9.11
N SER A 94 4.42 -5.59 -9.91
CA SER A 94 5.01 -6.93 -9.84
C SER A 94 4.50 -7.68 -8.61
N THR A 95 5.29 -8.56 -8.02
CA THR A 95 4.89 -9.43 -6.91
C THR A 95 5.03 -8.75 -5.54
N THR A 96 4.00 -8.86 -4.71
CA THR A 96 3.91 -8.15 -3.42
C THR A 96 5.03 -8.52 -2.44
N ARG A 97 5.45 -9.79 -2.45
CA ARG A 97 6.51 -10.31 -1.58
C ARG A 97 7.85 -9.59 -1.70
N PHE A 98 8.25 -9.26 -2.93
CA PHE A 98 9.63 -8.81 -3.22
C PHE A 98 9.72 -7.34 -3.62
N ASN A 99 8.60 -6.75 -4.04
CA ASN A 99 8.56 -5.40 -4.58
C ASN A 99 8.04 -4.42 -3.53
N ASN A 100 8.37 -3.15 -3.75
CA ASN A 100 7.97 -2.11 -2.81
C ASN A 100 6.57 -1.61 -3.15
N TRP A 101 5.74 -1.57 -2.13
CA TRP A 101 4.60 -0.68 -2.07
C TRP A 101 5.11 0.76 -1.94
N VAL A 102 4.49 1.68 -2.67
CA VAL A 102 4.86 3.11 -2.67
C VAL A 102 3.67 3.94 -2.24
N VAL A 103 3.81 4.62 -1.11
CA VAL A 103 2.81 5.57 -0.59
C VAL A 103 3.31 6.97 -0.86
N ASN A 104 2.51 7.76 -1.56
CA ASN A 104 2.73 9.20 -1.72
C ASN A 104 1.65 9.96 -0.96
N HIS A 105 2.05 10.99 -0.23
CA HIS A 105 1.16 11.88 0.49
C HIS A 105 1.61 13.32 0.28
N SER A 106 0.69 14.19 -0.14
CA SER A 106 0.95 15.59 -0.50
C SER A 106 -0.06 16.56 0.11
N ARG A 107 -1.02 16.04 0.89
CA ARG A 107 -2.01 16.86 1.59
C ARG A 107 -1.36 17.58 2.76
N ALA A 108 -1.74 18.84 2.99
CA ALA A 108 -1.31 19.59 4.16
C ALA A 108 -1.58 18.82 5.48
N GLY A 109 -0.58 18.79 6.37
CA GLY A 109 -0.60 17.99 7.59
C GLY A 109 0.11 16.64 7.42
N THR A 110 -0.30 15.67 8.22
CA THR A 110 0.27 14.31 8.26
C THR A 110 -0.78 13.26 7.90
N LEU A 111 -0.31 12.18 7.27
CA LEU A 111 -1.05 10.93 7.16
C LEU A 111 -0.74 10.09 8.40
N ASP A 112 -1.75 9.89 9.24
CA ASP A 112 -1.58 9.28 10.56
C ASP A 112 -1.82 7.76 10.52
N ARG A 113 -2.68 7.29 9.61
CA ARG A 113 -2.99 5.86 9.50
C ARG A 113 -3.37 5.47 8.08
N LEU A 114 -2.95 4.28 7.67
CA LEU A 114 -3.52 3.53 6.56
C LEU A 114 -4.07 2.21 7.08
N LEU A 115 -5.36 1.97 6.86
CA LEU A 115 -6.01 0.70 7.16
C LEU A 115 -6.39 0.04 5.83
N PHE A 116 -5.85 -1.14 5.57
CA PHE A 116 -6.19 -1.96 4.42
C PHE A 116 -7.14 -3.08 4.87
N ASP A 117 -8.25 -3.25 4.16
CA ASP A 117 -9.15 -4.40 4.28
C ASP A 117 -9.07 -5.22 2.99
N GLY A 118 -8.43 -6.39 3.08
CA GLY A 118 -8.14 -7.22 1.92
C GLY A 118 -9.35 -7.97 1.37
N ILE A 119 -10.29 -8.36 2.23
CA ILE A 119 -11.38 -9.29 1.86
C ILE A 119 -12.26 -8.79 0.71
N PRO A 120 -12.66 -7.50 0.64
CA PRO A 120 -13.41 -6.98 -0.51
C PRO A 120 -12.71 -7.16 -1.87
N GLY A 121 -11.37 -7.21 -1.89
CA GLY A 121 -10.56 -7.45 -3.09
C GLY A 121 -10.13 -8.90 -3.28
N GLY A 122 -10.61 -9.81 -2.43
CA GLY A 122 -10.10 -11.18 -2.38
C GLY A 122 -8.60 -11.24 -2.08
N THR A 123 -8.11 -10.36 -1.22
CA THR A 123 -6.71 -10.23 -0.81
C THR A 123 -6.60 -10.54 0.69
N VAL A 124 -5.51 -11.17 1.09
CA VAL A 124 -5.15 -11.38 2.50
C VAL A 124 -3.68 -11.03 2.69
N PHE A 125 -3.30 -10.64 3.90
CA PHE A 125 -1.94 -10.21 4.23
C PHE A 125 -1.18 -11.37 4.87
N ASP A 126 -0.11 -11.80 4.21
CA ASP A 126 0.65 -12.98 4.60
C ASP A 126 1.97 -12.61 5.28
N ARG A 127 2.17 -13.17 6.47
CA ARG A 127 3.31 -12.88 7.34
C ARG A 127 4.38 -13.95 7.23
N THR A 128 5.56 -13.61 7.71
CA THR A 128 6.58 -14.61 7.99
C THR A 128 6.12 -15.55 9.10
N PHE A 129 6.26 -16.86 8.88
CA PHE A 129 5.94 -17.89 9.86
C PHE A 129 7.18 -18.69 10.26
N GLY A 130 8.17 -18.02 10.88
CA GLY A 130 9.41 -18.66 11.32
C GLY A 130 10.24 -19.29 10.20
N GLY A 131 10.06 -18.82 8.95
CA GLY A 131 10.71 -19.36 7.76
C GLY A 131 10.09 -20.64 7.21
N SER A 132 8.89 -21.01 7.67
CA SER A 132 8.08 -22.11 7.14
C SER A 132 6.82 -21.55 6.46
N ASP A 133 6.17 -22.39 5.66
CA ASP A 133 4.80 -22.16 5.23
C ASP A 133 3.87 -22.50 6.40
N GLY A 134 2.87 -21.65 6.69
CA GLY A 134 1.92 -21.85 7.78
C GLY A 134 0.55 -22.29 7.28
N THR A 135 -0.31 -21.34 6.92
CA THR A 135 -1.67 -21.60 6.43
C THR A 135 -1.65 -22.48 5.17
N PRO A 136 -2.52 -23.51 5.05
CA PRO A 136 -2.54 -24.39 3.89
C PRO A 136 -2.68 -23.64 2.57
N ASN A 137 -1.77 -23.93 1.63
CA ASN A 137 -1.66 -23.31 0.30
C ASN A 137 -1.19 -21.83 0.26
N SER A 138 -0.85 -21.21 1.40
CA SER A 138 0.04 -20.03 1.42
C SER A 138 1.48 -20.50 1.34
N ALA A 139 2.27 -19.89 0.45
CA ALA A 139 3.71 -19.96 0.54
C ALA A 139 4.21 -19.06 1.69
N SER A 140 5.49 -19.12 2.04
CA SER A 140 6.04 -18.21 3.05
C SER A 140 5.82 -16.73 2.70
N GLY A 141 5.22 -15.97 3.63
CA GLY A 141 4.99 -14.54 3.49
C GLY A 141 6.17 -13.63 3.83
N GLN A 142 5.86 -12.33 3.94
CA GLN A 142 6.79 -11.25 4.24
C GLN A 142 6.11 -10.19 5.13
N ASP A 143 6.63 -10.02 6.35
CA ASP A 143 6.20 -8.99 7.29
C ASP A 143 6.43 -7.59 6.73
N PHE A 144 5.66 -6.64 7.27
CA PHE A 144 5.77 -5.23 6.94
C PHE A 144 7.19 -4.75 7.23
N LEU A 145 7.87 -4.24 6.21
CA LEU A 145 9.24 -3.76 6.30
C LEU A 145 9.39 -2.45 5.53
N PRO A 146 9.46 -1.28 6.19
CA PRO A 146 9.70 -0.03 5.51
C PRO A 146 11.13 -0.02 4.95
N THR A 147 11.28 0.40 3.70
CA THR A 147 12.55 0.39 2.95
C THR A 147 13.05 1.79 2.62
N LEU A 148 12.17 2.80 2.60
CA LEU A 148 12.51 4.20 2.37
C LEU A 148 11.47 5.13 3.00
N GLY A 149 11.88 6.36 3.33
CA GLY A 149 10.95 7.47 3.56
C GLY A 149 10.26 7.48 4.92
N HIS A 150 10.59 6.55 5.81
CA HIS A 150 10.06 6.54 7.17
C HIS A 150 10.79 7.51 8.11
N GLY A 151 12.00 7.99 7.78
CA GLY A 151 12.75 8.93 8.62
C GLY A 151 12.86 8.47 10.09
N PRO A 152 12.75 9.37 11.08
CA PRO A 152 12.72 9.02 12.50
C PRO A 152 11.31 8.63 12.99
N LEU A 153 10.37 8.27 12.11
CA LEU A 153 9.01 7.92 12.52
C LEU A 153 9.01 6.60 13.28
N ASP A 154 8.30 6.61 14.41
CA ASP A 154 7.82 5.38 15.02
C ASP A 154 6.62 4.84 14.23
N LEU A 155 6.74 3.63 13.72
CA LEU A 155 5.74 2.95 12.92
C LEU A 155 5.22 1.74 13.68
N LEU A 156 3.89 1.61 13.77
CA LEU A 156 3.24 0.38 14.22
C LEU A 156 2.45 -0.21 13.06
N ALA A 157 2.89 -1.37 12.56
CA ALA A 157 2.11 -2.19 11.65
C ALA A 157 1.45 -3.31 12.47
N THR A 158 0.11 -3.37 12.43
CA THR A 158 -0.67 -4.44 13.07
C THR A 158 -1.39 -5.23 12.00
N TYR A 159 -1.14 -6.53 11.96
CA TYR A 159 -1.92 -7.48 11.19
C TYR A 159 -3.13 -7.89 12.03
N ARG A 160 -4.35 -7.67 11.55
CA ARG A 160 -5.58 -7.89 12.34
C ARG A 160 -6.53 -8.87 11.68
N ASP A 161 -7.28 -9.57 12.53
CA ASP A 161 -8.30 -10.55 12.18
C ASP A 161 -7.74 -11.70 11.33
N VAL A 162 -7.47 -12.81 12.01
CA VAL A 162 -6.82 -13.98 11.39
C VAL A 162 -7.71 -14.63 10.33
N ILE A 163 -7.09 -15.15 9.28
CA ILE A 163 -7.74 -15.93 8.24
C ILE A 163 -7.63 -17.42 8.57
N ALA A 164 -8.70 -18.17 8.31
CA ALA A 164 -8.69 -19.63 8.30
C ALA A 164 -9.28 -20.14 6.99
N VAL A 165 -8.68 -21.19 6.42
CA VAL A 165 -9.28 -21.94 5.31
C VAL A 165 -10.40 -22.84 5.86
N ILE A 166 -11.55 -22.89 5.20
CA ILE A 166 -12.68 -23.71 5.65
C ILE A 166 -12.24 -25.18 5.77
N GLY A 167 -12.43 -25.74 6.97
CA GLY A 167 -12.03 -27.11 7.31
C GLY A 167 -10.74 -27.20 8.11
N ASP A 168 -9.96 -26.11 8.18
CA ASP A 168 -8.71 -26.01 8.91
C ASP A 168 -8.81 -25.00 10.08
N ALA A 169 -7.91 -25.14 11.05
CA ALA A 169 -7.74 -24.16 12.11
C ALA A 169 -6.91 -22.96 11.61
N ALA A 170 -7.16 -21.77 12.17
CA ALA A 170 -6.32 -20.60 11.93
C ALA A 170 -4.88 -20.86 12.39
N VAL A 171 -3.90 -20.46 11.58
CA VAL A 171 -2.45 -20.69 11.83
C VAL A 171 -1.75 -19.42 12.37
N ASP A 172 -2.46 -18.29 12.44
CA ASP A 172 -1.98 -16.98 12.93
C ASP A 172 -0.86 -16.32 12.09
N ASP A 173 -0.78 -16.64 10.79
CA ASP A 173 0.15 -16.06 9.83
C ASP A 173 -0.54 -15.24 8.72
N VAL A 174 -1.77 -15.57 8.34
CA VAL A 174 -2.55 -14.84 7.32
C VAL A 174 -3.66 -14.00 7.96
N TYR A 175 -3.79 -12.74 7.55
CA TYR A 175 -4.69 -11.77 8.18
C TYR A 175 -5.54 -10.98 7.17
N ARG A 176 -6.72 -10.56 7.60
CA ARG A 176 -7.64 -9.74 6.79
C ARG A 176 -7.16 -8.31 6.63
N PHE A 177 -6.65 -7.70 7.70
CA PHE A 177 -6.28 -6.30 7.70
C PHE A 177 -4.78 -6.12 7.90
N LEU A 178 -4.23 -5.12 7.22
CA LEU A 178 -2.96 -4.49 7.56
C LEU A 178 -3.25 -3.05 8.03
N ASP A 179 -2.91 -2.76 9.28
CA ASP A 179 -3.11 -1.47 9.92
C ASP A 179 -1.76 -0.80 10.19
N ILE A 180 -1.43 0.21 9.38
CA ILE A 180 -0.18 0.97 9.51
C ILE A 180 -0.49 2.28 10.19
N ASN A 181 -0.03 2.43 11.43
CA ASN A 181 -0.17 3.63 12.22
C ASN A 181 1.18 4.38 12.31
N PHE A 182 1.19 5.58 11.71
CA PHE A 182 2.33 6.49 11.65
C PHE A 182 2.46 7.39 12.89
N ALA A 183 1.42 7.42 13.74
CA ALA A 183 1.31 8.29 14.91
C ALA A 183 1.26 7.49 16.25
N ALA A 184 1.55 6.19 16.21
CA ALA A 184 1.28 5.24 17.30
C ALA A 184 1.95 5.56 18.64
N THR A 185 3.08 6.29 18.64
CA THR A 185 3.87 6.63 19.84
C THR A 185 3.89 8.12 20.17
N GLY A 186 2.98 8.91 19.60
CA GLY A 186 2.91 10.37 19.82
C GLY A 186 3.76 11.20 18.85
N ASN A 187 4.25 10.59 17.77
CA ASN A 187 4.88 11.31 16.67
C ASN A 187 3.85 12.03 15.78
N SER A 188 4.34 13.02 15.04
CA SER A 188 3.63 13.56 13.88
C SER A 188 3.68 12.48 12.78
N GLY A 189 2.53 12.05 12.24
CA GLY A 189 2.46 10.98 11.23
C GLY A 189 3.29 11.26 9.95
N LEU A 190 3.09 10.48 8.89
CA LEU A 190 3.83 10.64 7.64
C LEU A 190 3.62 12.05 7.06
N ALA A 191 4.68 12.84 6.99
CA ALA A 191 4.61 14.26 6.62
C ALA A 191 4.24 14.47 5.15
N SER A 192 3.54 15.57 4.86
CA SER A 192 3.25 16.01 3.49
C SER A 192 4.53 16.12 2.65
N GLY A 193 4.48 15.62 1.42
CA GLY A 193 5.59 15.61 0.47
C GLY A 193 6.57 14.46 0.67
N VAL A 194 6.33 13.56 1.63
CA VAL A 194 7.13 12.36 1.84
C VAL A 194 6.56 11.19 1.06
N THR A 195 7.45 10.45 0.40
CA THR A 195 7.16 9.13 -0.18
C THR A 195 7.68 8.05 0.76
N LEU A 196 6.80 7.19 1.24
CA LEU A 196 7.16 5.98 1.98
C LEU A 196 7.25 4.81 1.00
N MET A 197 8.27 3.97 1.14
CA MET A 197 8.33 2.67 0.48
C MET A 197 8.40 1.57 1.54
N TYR A 198 7.68 0.48 1.34
CA TYR A 198 7.73 -0.69 2.22
C TYR A 198 7.49 -1.99 1.45
N ARG A 199 7.85 -3.11 2.07
CA ARG A 199 7.48 -4.46 1.62
C ARG A 199 6.44 -5.04 2.56
N ALA A 200 5.52 -5.80 2.00
CA ALA A 200 4.55 -6.63 2.72
C ALA A 200 4.01 -7.64 1.70
N ASP A 201 3.77 -8.87 2.13
CA ASP A 201 3.18 -9.87 1.25
C ASP A 201 1.67 -9.91 1.32
N THR A 202 1.09 -10.37 0.22
CA THR A 202 -0.33 -10.67 0.14
C THR A 202 -0.55 -11.95 -0.63
N ASP A 203 -1.60 -12.68 -0.26
CA ASP A 203 -2.16 -13.77 -1.06
C ASP A 203 -3.56 -13.40 -1.56
N ASN A 204 -4.08 -14.20 -2.50
CA ASN A 204 -5.46 -14.09 -2.94
C ASN A 204 -6.35 -15.17 -2.33
N THR A 205 -7.56 -14.77 -1.92
CA THR A 205 -8.62 -15.69 -1.51
C THR A 205 -9.36 -16.16 -2.76
N GLY A 206 -9.34 -17.46 -3.02
CA GLY A 206 -9.95 -18.05 -4.21
C GLY A 206 -9.33 -19.39 -4.54
N VAL A 207 -10.10 -20.25 -5.22
CA VAL A 207 -9.62 -21.56 -5.69
C VAL A 207 -9.02 -21.47 -7.10
N ASP A 208 -9.27 -20.36 -7.80
CA ASP A 208 -8.83 -20.05 -9.15
C ASP A 208 -8.36 -18.59 -9.22
N ASP A 209 -7.29 -18.33 -9.98
CA ASP A 209 -6.80 -16.98 -10.34
C ASP A 209 -8.01 -16.11 -10.72
N PRO A 210 -8.24 -14.93 -10.09
CA PRO A 210 -9.33 -14.07 -10.54
C PRO A 210 -9.05 -13.80 -12.01
N PRO A 211 -9.93 -14.21 -12.95
CA PRO A 211 -9.71 -13.91 -14.35
C PRO A 211 -9.62 -12.40 -14.39
N GLY A 212 -8.41 -11.87 -14.64
CA GLY A 212 -8.15 -10.44 -14.58
C GLY A 212 -9.31 -9.79 -15.31
N VAL A 213 -10.08 -8.96 -14.60
CA VAL A 213 -11.28 -8.33 -15.15
C VAL A 213 -10.82 -7.50 -16.33
N VAL A 214 -10.80 -8.13 -17.50
CA VAL A 214 -10.52 -7.48 -18.77
C VAL A 214 -11.66 -6.51 -18.89
N PRO A 215 -11.42 -5.18 -18.85
CA PRO A 215 -12.48 -4.24 -19.13
C PRO A 215 -13.08 -4.67 -20.46
N GLU A 216 -14.37 -5.01 -20.49
CA GLU A 216 -14.99 -5.54 -21.69
C GLU A 216 -14.59 -4.63 -22.85
N PRO A 217 -13.84 -5.14 -23.84
CA PRO A 217 -13.26 -4.24 -24.81
C PRO A 217 -14.42 -3.54 -25.51
N SER A 218 -14.22 -2.27 -25.81
CA SER A 218 -15.12 -1.40 -26.58
C SER A 218 -15.62 -2.02 -27.90
N SER A 219 -15.14 -3.22 -28.27
CA SER A 219 -15.77 -4.19 -29.16
C SER A 219 -17.28 -4.40 -28.96
N LEU A 220 -17.86 -4.41 -27.74
CA LEU A 220 -19.32 -4.50 -27.61
C LEU A 220 -20.01 -3.20 -28.07
N ALA A 221 -19.40 -2.05 -27.78
CA ALA A 221 -19.87 -0.77 -28.31
C ALA A 221 -19.69 -0.70 -29.85
N LEU A 222 -18.59 -1.21 -30.40
CA LEU A 222 -18.33 -1.31 -31.84
C LEU A 222 -19.28 -2.28 -32.55
N LEU A 223 -19.60 -3.41 -31.93
CA LEU A 223 -20.61 -4.35 -32.44
C LEU A 223 -21.99 -3.70 -32.45
N GLY A 224 -22.35 -2.95 -31.40
CA GLY A 224 -23.57 -2.16 -31.34
C GLY A 224 -23.64 -1.09 -32.44
N ILE A 225 -22.58 -0.28 -32.60
CA ILE A 225 -22.51 0.78 -33.62
C ILE A 225 -22.51 0.18 -35.05
N GLY A 226 -21.78 -0.90 -35.28
CA GLY A 226 -21.73 -1.60 -36.57
C GLY A 226 -23.09 -2.19 -36.98
N SER A 227 -23.84 -2.73 -36.02
CA SER A 227 -25.19 -3.27 -36.24
C SER A 227 -26.18 -2.18 -36.67
N VAL A 228 -26.14 -1.03 -36.01
CA VAL A 228 -26.97 0.14 -36.36
C VAL A 228 -26.62 0.67 -37.75
N GLY A 229 -25.33 0.73 -38.09
CA GLY A 229 -24.86 1.12 -39.43
C GLY A 229 -25.40 0.22 -40.55
N LEU A 230 -25.39 -1.10 -40.34
CA LEU A 230 -25.93 -2.07 -41.30
C LEU A 230 -27.46 -1.99 -41.45
N MET A 231 -28.19 -1.79 -40.36
CA MET A 231 -29.65 -1.60 -40.39
C MET A 231 -30.04 -0.33 -41.16
N LEU A 232 -29.36 0.79 -40.92
CA LEU A 232 -29.62 2.06 -41.62
C LEU A 232 -29.29 1.97 -43.12
N ALA A 233 -28.21 1.26 -43.49
CA ALA A 233 -27.87 1.00 -44.89
C ALA A 233 -28.94 0.15 -45.60
N GLY A 234 -29.49 -0.86 -44.92
CA GLY A 234 -30.57 -1.71 -45.44
C GLY A 234 -31.88 -0.95 -45.68
N VAL A 235 -32.28 -0.08 -44.75
CA VAL A 235 -33.50 0.76 -44.88
C VAL A 235 -33.37 1.74 -46.06
N ARG A 236 -32.18 2.33 -46.25
CA ARG A 236 -31.93 3.26 -47.36
C ARG A 236 -31.98 2.57 -48.73
N ARG A 237 -31.58 1.29 -48.81
CA ARG A 237 -31.63 0.49 -50.04
C ARG A 237 -33.07 0.14 -50.43
N ARG A 238 -33.92 -0.18 -49.46
CA ARG A 238 -35.36 -0.46 -49.71
C ARG A 238 -36.11 0.76 -50.21
N ARG A 239 -35.84 1.96 -49.67
CA ARG A 239 -36.50 3.20 -50.14
C ARG A 239 -36.17 3.57 -51.59
N LYS A 240 -35.02 3.16 -52.13
CA LYS A 240 -34.66 3.38 -53.54
C LYS A 240 -35.34 2.41 -54.51
N GLN A 241 -35.89 1.29 -54.02
CA GLN A 241 -36.58 0.32 -54.87
C GLN A 241 -38.11 0.56 -54.93
N THR A 242 -38.66 1.45 -54.11
CA THR A 242 -40.09 1.78 -54.08
C THR A 242 -40.44 3.05 -54.86
N THR A 243 -39.48 3.62 -55.62
CA THR A 243 -39.67 4.82 -56.45
C THR A 243 -39.42 4.57 -57.94
N ALA A 244 -39.75 3.36 -58.42
CA ALA A 244 -39.81 3.03 -59.85
C ALA A 244 -41.26 2.80 -60.28
#